data_AF-A0A6I1E3K4-F1
#
_entry.id   AF-A0A6I1E3K4-F1
#
_cell.length_a   1.000
_cell.length_b   1.000
_cell.length_c   1.000
_cell.angle_alpha   90.00
_cell.angle_beta   90.00
_cell.angle_gamma   90.00
#
_symmetry.space_group_name_H-M   'P 1'
#
loop_
_entity.id
_entity.type
_entity.pdbx_description
1 polymer ?
#
loop_
_entity_poly.entity_id
_entity_poly.type
_entity_poly.pdbx_seq_one_letter_code
_entity_poly.pdbx_strand_id
1 'polypeptide(L)'
;MSLWQPLQRASPSTSAQTTSAARHFSTIQDGTVIGIADWEPFGALHATTSPQALNLRFPGQWFGGESGLHQNWMRDYDPTTGRYIQGDPLGLVDGASVYGYAR
;
A
#
# COMPACT_ATOMS: atom_id res chain seq x y z
N MET A 1 -17.47 42.13 -41.14
CA MET A 1 -16.86 40.79 -40.94
C MET A 1 -16.14 40.83 -39.61
N SER A 2 -16.72 40.25 -38.56
CA SER A 2 -16.10 40.11 -37.25
C SER A 2 -16.35 38.68 -36.80
N LEU A 3 -15.29 37.87 -36.79
CA LEU A 3 -15.31 36.46 -36.42
C LEU A 3 -15.56 36.33 -34.90
N TRP A 4 -16.54 35.52 -34.54
CA TRP A 4 -16.76 35.03 -33.17
C TRP A 4 -16.15 33.63 -33.06
N GLN A 5 -15.25 33.42 -32.09
CA GLN A 5 -14.65 32.11 -31.79
C GLN A 5 -15.18 31.63 -30.43
N PRO A 6 -15.72 30.40 -30.32
CA PRO A 6 -16.11 29.87 -29.02
C PRO A 6 -14.88 29.39 -28.23
N LEU A 7 -14.83 29.76 -26.93
CA LEU A 7 -13.91 29.15 -25.97
C LEU A 7 -14.21 27.66 -25.82
N GLN A 8 -13.30 26.79 -26.27
CA GLN A 8 -13.35 25.37 -25.96
C GLN A 8 -12.83 25.16 -24.53
N ARG A 9 -13.74 24.88 -23.60
CA ARG A 9 -13.41 24.43 -22.24
C ARG A 9 -12.92 22.99 -22.33
N ALA A 10 -11.63 22.74 -22.10
CA ALA A 10 -11.08 21.40 -22.04
C ALA A 10 -11.78 20.60 -20.93
N SER A 11 -12.44 19.51 -21.30
CA SER A 11 -12.97 18.53 -20.34
C SER A 11 -11.80 17.71 -19.80
N PRO A 12 -11.58 17.62 -18.47
CA PRO A 12 -10.61 16.67 -17.95
C PRO A 12 -11.17 15.26 -18.17
N SER A 13 -10.51 14.49 -19.03
CA SER A 13 -10.77 13.05 -19.20
C SER A 13 -10.17 12.31 -18.01
N THR A 14 -10.91 12.21 -16.91
CA THR A 14 -10.56 11.26 -15.85
C THR A 14 -10.98 9.87 -16.33
N SER A 15 -10.04 9.13 -16.91
CA SER A 15 -10.22 7.71 -17.20
C SER A 15 -10.37 6.97 -15.87
N ALA A 16 -11.59 6.50 -15.58
CA ALA A 16 -11.85 5.59 -14.47
C ALA A 16 -11.22 4.23 -14.82
N GLN A 17 -10.02 3.95 -14.30
CA GLN A 17 -9.46 2.61 -14.33
C GLN A 17 -10.16 1.78 -13.24
N THR A 18 -11.06 0.90 -13.68
CA THR A 18 -11.66 -0.14 -12.83
C THR A 18 -10.74 -1.35 -12.87
N THR A 19 -10.00 -1.60 -11.80
CA THR A 19 -9.27 -2.85 -11.61
C THR A 19 -9.60 -3.44 -10.24
N SER A 20 -10.01 -4.70 -10.29
CA SER A 20 -10.49 -5.56 -9.23
C SER A 20 -9.68 -5.48 -7.92
N ALA A 21 -10.39 -5.19 -6.82
CA ALA A 21 -10.02 -5.48 -5.43
C ALA A 21 -8.72 -4.85 -4.86
N ALA A 22 -8.31 -3.68 -5.31
CA ALA A 22 -7.35 -2.87 -4.55
C ALA A 22 -8.05 -2.26 -3.32
N ARG A 23 -7.53 -2.47 -2.12
CA ARG A 23 -7.96 -1.67 -0.95
C ARG A 23 -7.22 -0.34 -1.01
N HIS A 24 -7.95 0.74 -1.32
CA HIS A 24 -7.37 2.08 -1.43
C HIS A 24 -7.24 2.68 -0.02
N PHE A 25 -6.02 2.94 0.44
CA PHE A 25 -5.77 3.72 1.65
C PHE A 25 -5.27 5.10 1.28
N SER A 26 -5.77 6.14 1.95
CA SER A 26 -5.36 7.52 1.72
C SER A 26 -4.79 8.17 2.99
N THR A 27 -3.63 8.80 2.85
CA THR A 27 -3.09 9.68 3.91
C THR A 27 -3.63 11.07 3.70
N ILE A 28 -4.13 11.69 4.76
CA ILE A 28 -4.66 13.06 4.75
C ILE A 28 -3.78 13.93 5.62
N GLN A 29 -3.38 15.08 5.10
CA GLN A 29 -2.75 16.15 5.86
C GLN A 29 -3.56 17.43 5.65
N ASP A 30 -4.01 18.05 6.76
CA ASP A 30 -4.80 19.28 6.75
C ASP A 30 -6.04 19.24 5.82
N GLY A 31 -6.72 18.08 5.78
CA GLY A 31 -7.91 17.88 4.95
C GLY A 31 -7.62 17.59 3.46
N THR A 32 -6.35 17.54 3.05
CA THR A 32 -5.94 17.19 1.69
C THR A 32 -5.41 15.76 1.64
N VAL A 33 -5.87 14.98 0.66
CA VAL A 33 -5.30 13.66 0.39
C VAL A 33 -3.89 13.84 -0.19
N ILE A 34 -2.88 13.39 0.54
CA ILE A 34 -1.46 13.52 0.16
C ILE A 34 -0.84 12.21 -0.36
N GLY A 35 -1.56 11.10 -0.26
CA GLY A 35 -1.09 9.81 -0.76
C GLY A 35 -2.24 8.86 -0.93
N ILE A 36 -2.21 8.07 -2.00
CA ILE A 36 -3.09 6.92 -2.24
C ILE A 36 -2.17 5.72 -2.45
N ALA A 37 -2.55 4.56 -1.93
CA ALA A 37 -1.87 3.31 -2.22
C ALA A 37 -2.83 2.16 -2.49
N ASP A 38 -2.41 1.35 -3.45
CA ASP A 38 -2.97 0.06 -3.80
C ASP A 38 -2.02 -1.03 -3.31
N TRP A 39 -2.58 -2.02 -2.63
CA TRP A 39 -1.82 -3.08 -1.98
C TRP A 39 -2.17 -4.45 -2.55
N GLU A 40 -1.17 -5.31 -2.68
CA GLU A 40 -1.33 -6.72 -2.98
C GLU A 40 -1.92 -7.48 -1.78
N PRO A 41 -2.45 -8.71 -1.98
CA PRO A 41 -3.10 -9.47 -0.90
C PRO A 41 -2.23 -9.71 0.34
N PHE A 42 -0.91 -9.78 0.16
CA PHE A 42 0.06 -9.97 1.24
C PHE A 42 0.72 -8.67 1.72
N GLY A 43 0.18 -7.52 1.31
CA GLY A 43 0.58 -6.21 1.82
C GLY A 43 1.72 -5.56 1.04
N ALA A 44 2.18 -6.16 -0.07
CA ALA A 44 3.14 -5.49 -0.95
C ALA A 44 2.49 -4.27 -1.60
N LEU A 45 3.27 -3.22 -1.83
CA LEU A 45 2.78 -2.01 -2.47
C LEU A 45 2.70 -2.23 -3.98
N HIS A 46 1.50 -2.19 -4.54
CA HIS A 46 1.27 -2.32 -5.98
C HIS A 46 1.48 -0.99 -6.70
N ALA A 47 0.83 0.06 -6.20
CA ALA A 47 0.93 1.41 -6.76
C ALA A 47 0.75 2.45 -5.65
N THR A 48 1.38 3.61 -5.81
CA THR A 48 1.13 4.75 -4.94
C THR A 48 1.43 6.07 -5.63
N THR A 49 0.76 7.12 -5.17
CA THR A 49 1.09 8.50 -5.51
C THR A 49 2.13 9.12 -4.57
N SER A 50 2.43 8.51 -3.42
CA SER A 50 3.41 9.01 -2.46
C SER A 50 3.98 7.88 -1.59
N PRO A 51 5.03 7.17 -2.06
CA PRO A 51 5.59 6.01 -1.35
C PRO A 51 6.17 6.35 0.01
N GLN A 52 6.72 7.57 0.14
CA GLN A 52 7.38 8.05 1.35
C GLN A 52 6.38 8.49 2.43
N ALA A 53 5.13 8.76 2.06
CA ALA A 53 4.08 9.18 3.00
C ALA A 53 3.31 8.00 3.63
N LEU A 54 3.64 6.75 3.24
CA LEU A 54 2.89 5.54 3.62
C LEU A 54 3.83 4.46 4.17
N ASN A 55 4.30 4.69 5.39
CA ASN A 55 5.14 3.73 6.09
C ASN A 55 4.35 2.66 6.85
N LEU A 56 3.09 2.92 7.19
CA LEU A 56 2.22 1.94 7.84
C LEU A 56 1.88 0.80 6.87
N ARG A 57 1.91 -0.43 7.38
CA ARG A 57 1.59 -1.66 6.63
C ARG A 57 0.43 -2.39 7.31
N PHE A 58 0.39 -3.72 7.22
CA PHE A 58 -0.58 -4.51 7.98
C PHE A 58 -0.46 -4.26 9.49
N PRO A 59 -1.48 -4.65 10.29
CA PRO A 59 -1.48 -4.36 11.73
C PRO A 59 -0.15 -4.73 12.42
N GLY A 60 0.43 -3.76 13.11
CA GLY A 60 1.71 -3.88 13.83
C GLY A 60 2.96 -3.69 12.97
N GLN A 61 2.82 -3.55 11.65
CA GLN A 61 3.93 -3.52 10.71
C GLN A 61 4.31 -2.11 10.24
N TRP A 62 5.61 -1.86 10.09
CA TRP A 62 6.21 -0.64 9.53
C TRP A 62 7.17 -0.95 8.40
N PHE A 63 7.21 -0.11 7.36
CA PHE A 63 8.12 -0.31 6.23
C PHE A 63 9.57 0.05 6.57
N GLY A 64 10.49 -0.90 6.42
CA GLY A 64 11.93 -0.66 6.44
C GLY A 64 12.43 -0.36 5.03
N GLY A 65 12.67 0.92 4.72
CA GLY A 65 13.05 1.35 3.37
C GLY A 65 14.37 0.77 2.87
N GLU A 66 15.28 0.41 3.78
CA GLU A 66 16.60 -0.14 3.48
C GLU A 66 16.53 -1.60 3.03
N SER A 67 15.65 -2.39 3.64
CA SER A 67 15.51 -3.83 3.34
C SER A 67 14.35 -4.13 2.39
N GLY A 68 13.37 -3.23 2.30
CA GLY A 68 12.10 -3.50 1.63
C GLY A 68 11.16 -4.42 2.42
N LEU A 69 11.56 -4.84 3.62
CA LEU A 69 10.77 -5.69 4.50
C LEU A 69 9.85 -4.86 5.40
N HIS A 70 8.84 -5.52 5.97
CA HIS A 70 7.94 -4.92 6.94
C HIS A 70 8.35 -5.36 8.34
N GLN A 71 8.84 -4.43 9.15
CA GLN A 71 9.24 -4.68 10.53
C GLN A 71 8.00 -4.81 11.41
N ASN A 72 7.92 -5.90 12.17
CA ASN A 72 6.83 -6.21 13.12
C ASN A 72 7.41 -6.58 14.49
N TRP A 73 7.89 -5.55 15.17
CA TRP A 73 8.66 -5.56 16.41
C TRP A 73 9.94 -6.39 16.34
N MET A 74 9.80 -7.70 16.51
CA MET A 74 10.89 -8.67 16.70
C MET A 74 11.06 -9.60 15.51
N ARG A 75 10.25 -9.42 14.46
CA ARG A 75 10.34 -10.17 13.21
C ARG A 75 10.11 -9.24 12.03
N ASP A 76 10.76 -9.55 10.93
CA ASP A 76 10.60 -8.90 9.63
C ASP A 76 9.75 -9.79 8.73
N TYR A 77 8.78 -9.17 8.08
CA TYR A 77 7.82 -9.78 7.19
C TYR A 77 8.14 -9.41 5.74
N ASP A 78 8.21 -10.44 4.89
CA ASP A 78 8.37 -10.30 3.46
C ASP A 78 6.97 -10.34 2.80
N PRO A 79 6.49 -9.20 2.27
CA PRO A 79 5.18 -9.13 1.65
C PRO A 79 5.11 -9.84 0.29
N THR A 80 6.25 -10.17 -0.34
CA THR A 80 6.28 -10.86 -1.63
C THR A 80 5.96 -12.35 -1.49
N THR A 81 6.36 -12.94 -0.36
CA THR A 81 6.11 -14.34 -0.01
C THR A 81 4.97 -14.51 0.98
N GLY A 82 4.54 -13.42 1.63
CA GLY A 82 3.48 -13.42 2.64
C GLY A 82 3.90 -14.06 3.96
N ARG A 83 5.18 -13.96 4.34
CA ARG A 83 5.77 -14.72 5.46
C ARG A 83 6.77 -13.89 6.26
N TYR A 84 6.95 -14.25 7.52
CA TYR A 84 8.12 -13.80 8.28
C TYR A 84 9.39 -14.47 7.74
N ILE A 85 10.50 -13.74 7.76
CA ILE A 85 11.81 -14.29 7.40
C ILE A 85 12.54 -14.92 8.59
N GLN A 86 12.12 -14.60 9.82
CA GLN A 86 12.52 -15.30 11.04
C GLN A 86 11.43 -16.25 11.52
N GLY A 87 11.83 -17.40 12.05
CA GLY A 87 10.92 -18.30 12.74
C GLY A 87 10.42 -17.69 14.06
N ASP A 88 9.18 -17.97 14.43
CA ASP A 88 8.60 -17.59 15.72
C ASP A 88 9.46 -18.11 16.89
N PRO A 89 9.98 -17.23 17.77
CA PRO A 89 10.73 -17.63 18.95
C PRO A 89 9.93 -18.52 19.91
N LEU A 90 8.60 -18.43 19.89
CA LEU A 90 7.70 -19.26 20.69
C LEU A 90 7.40 -20.61 20.03
N GLY A 91 7.86 -20.84 18.80
CA GLY A 91 7.62 -22.06 18.04
C GLY A 91 6.21 -22.14 17.46
N LEU A 92 5.60 -23.33 17.49
CA LEU A 92 4.32 -23.63 16.82
C LEU A 92 3.08 -23.20 17.64
N VAL A 93 3.18 -22.10 18.38
CA VAL A 93 2.09 -21.60 19.24
C VAL A 93 0.92 -21.03 18.44
N ASP A 94 1.19 -20.53 17.23
CA ASP A 94 0.20 -19.91 16.33
C ASP A 94 -0.07 -20.78 15.09
N GLY A 95 0.00 -22.10 15.26
CA GLY A 95 -0.31 -23.09 14.24
C GLY A 95 0.90 -23.80 13.65
N ALA A 96 0.70 -24.42 12.47
CA ALA A 96 1.65 -25.39 11.90
C ALA A 96 2.90 -24.76 11.26
N SER A 97 3.02 -23.43 11.20
CA SER A 97 4.16 -22.75 10.61
C SER A 97 4.67 -21.63 11.51
N VAL A 98 5.95 -21.68 11.84
CA VAL A 98 6.63 -20.61 12.60
C VAL A 98 6.86 -19.33 11.78
N TYR A 99 6.50 -19.32 10.49
CA TYR A 99 6.73 -18.20 9.57
C TYR A 99 5.44 -17.50 9.13
N GLY A 100 4.28 -17.92 9.66
CA GLY A 100 2.98 -17.35 9.27
C GLY A 100 2.76 -15.96 9.86
N TYR A 101 2.11 -15.09 9.08
CA TYR A 101 1.50 -13.85 9.57
C TYR A 101 -0.01 -14.04 9.61
N ALA A 102 -0.63 -13.84 10.78
CA ALA A 102 -2.08 -13.76 11.03
C ALA A 102 -2.94 -14.68 10.13
N ARG A 103 -3.28 -15.87 10.63
CA ARG A 103 -4.15 -16.84 9.95
C ARG A 103 -5.63 -16.44 9.97
#